data_AF-A0A352MVS4-F1
#
_entry.id   AF-A0A352MVS4-F1
#
_cell.length_a   1.000
_cell.length_b   1.000
_cell.length_c   1.000
_cell.angle_alpha   90.00
_cell.angle_beta   90.00
_cell.angle_gamma   90.00
#
_symmetry.space_group_name_H-M   'P 1'
#
loop_
_entity.id
_entity.type
_entity.pdbx_description
1 polymer ?
#
loop_
_entity_poly.entity_id
_entity_poly.type
_entity_poly.pdbx_seq_one_letter_code
_entity_poly.pdbx_strand_id
1 'polypeptide(L)'
;MQLILELKPYKIKIDENKAIKWIITIFIITIFTGLLTPLGDVPYTYLAKTMQGNTTENISEHLPLILINNKNIMIVITMFLSILIFTDTKIKLRDLFMLAGLVLLSFMSRRQTSMLVLIGNFIFVKLIVQMINKYDNNTYKKIQNFMTGILGQAISVILILCISLLMLKPKMNDKFIDENSYPVKACDFILENLDVNNIKLYNEYNYGSYLIYRGIPVFIDSRADLYSPEFNGTKNEDKKYEGRDIFSDFLNISNIGTFYESKFREYGITHVMMGKNTKLNLLISREDNYKLLYQDNNFVIYERLNANF
;
A
#
# COMPACT_ATOMS: atom_id res chain seq x y z
N MET A 1 14.73 30.20 -57.43
CA MET A 1 14.50 30.95 -56.18
C MET A 1 13.69 30.05 -55.25
N GLN A 2 14.38 29.11 -54.58
CA GLN A 2 13.78 28.18 -53.63
C GLN A 2 13.45 28.96 -52.36
N LEU A 3 12.16 29.04 -52.03
CA LEU A 3 11.72 29.56 -50.73
C LEU A 3 12.19 28.57 -49.67
N ILE A 4 13.25 28.97 -48.94
CA ILE A 4 13.62 28.38 -47.66
C ILE A 4 12.47 28.73 -46.72
N LEU A 5 11.54 27.79 -46.54
CA LEU A 5 10.61 27.82 -45.42
C LEU A 5 11.44 27.66 -44.15
N GLU A 6 11.73 28.79 -43.50
CA GLU A 6 12.24 28.82 -42.13
C GLU A 6 11.33 27.98 -41.24
N LEU A 7 11.78 26.78 -40.91
CA LEU A 7 11.20 25.94 -39.88
C LEU A 7 11.40 26.68 -38.55
N LYS A 8 10.44 27.53 -38.16
CA LYS A 8 10.38 28.10 -36.82
C LYS A 8 10.52 26.93 -35.83
N PRO A 9 11.56 26.91 -34.98
CA PRO A 9 11.75 25.82 -34.03
C PRO A 9 10.73 25.98 -32.90
N TYR A 10 9.51 25.51 -33.12
CA TYR A 10 8.52 25.40 -32.05
C TYR A 10 9.09 24.47 -30.97
N LYS A 11 9.31 25.00 -29.76
CA LYS A 11 9.80 24.23 -28.59
C LYS A 11 8.82 23.11 -28.18
N ILE A 12 7.55 23.22 -28.58
CA ILE A 12 6.48 22.27 -28.27
C ILE A 12 5.79 21.90 -29.57
N LYS A 13 5.74 20.60 -29.89
CA LYS A 13 4.94 20.04 -30.98
C LYS A 13 3.67 19.44 -30.38
N ILE A 14 2.51 19.97 -30.76
CA ILE A 14 1.20 19.45 -30.39
C ILE A 14 0.78 18.48 -31.49
N ASP A 15 0.38 17.27 -31.11
CA ASP A 15 -0.09 16.23 -32.02
C ASP A 15 -1.57 15.95 -31.72
N GLU A 16 -2.43 16.10 -32.73
CA GLU A 16 -3.88 15.95 -32.58
C GLU A 16 -4.27 14.48 -32.75
N ASN A 17 -4.73 13.84 -31.68
CA ASN A 17 -5.21 12.46 -31.73
C ASN A 17 -6.73 12.40 -31.49
N LYS A 18 -7.48 11.93 -32.50
CA LYS A 18 -8.95 11.75 -32.42
C LYS A 18 -9.39 10.85 -31.27
N ALA A 19 -8.56 9.89 -30.84
CA ALA A 19 -8.86 9.01 -29.72
C ALA A 19 -8.96 9.76 -28.38
N ILE A 20 -8.29 10.92 -28.23
CA ILE A 20 -8.37 11.74 -27.01
C ILE A 20 -9.81 12.19 -26.73
N LYS A 21 -10.57 12.53 -27.78
CA LYS A 21 -11.98 12.90 -27.64
C LYS A 21 -12.80 11.78 -27.00
N TRP A 22 -12.61 10.55 -27.47
CA TRP A 22 -13.29 9.37 -26.92
C TRP A 22 -12.86 9.07 -25.47
N ILE A 23 -11.57 9.23 -25.14
CA ILE A 23 -11.09 9.05 -23.76
C ILE A 23 -11.76 10.06 -22.82
N ILE A 24 -11.88 11.33 -23.24
CA ILE A 24 -12.56 12.37 -22.46
C ILE A 24 -14.05 12.02 -22.28
N THR A 25 -14.72 11.57 -23.34
CA THR A 25 -16.13 11.16 -23.25
C THR A 25 -16.31 9.98 -22.28
N ILE A 26 -15.46 8.95 -22.36
CA ILE A 26 -15.50 7.80 -21.44
C ILE A 26 -15.24 8.25 -20.01
N PHE A 27 -14.25 9.12 -19.79
CA PHE A 27 -13.95 9.67 -18.47
C PHE A 27 -15.17 10.33 -17.83
N ILE A 28 -15.87 11.19 -18.59
CA ILE A 28 -17.10 11.84 -18.13
C ILE A 28 -18.18 10.81 -17.77
N ILE A 29 -18.40 9.79 -18.62
CA ILE A 29 -19.36 8.73 -18.32
C ILE A 29 -18.98 8.00 -17.03
N THR A 30 -17.71 7.61 -16.88
CA THR A 30 -17.23 6.89 -15.69
C THR A 30 -17.38 7.70 -14.41
N ILE A 31 -17.23 9.03 -14.46
CA ILE A 31 -17.50 9.89 -13.31
C ILE A 31 -18.92 9.66 -12.79
N PHE A 32 -19.94 9.57 -13.65
CA PHE A 32 -21.33 9.39 -13.18
C PHE A 32 -21.67 7.97 -12.76
N THR A 33 -20.87 6.97 -13.13
CA THR A 33 -21.14 5.57 -12.76
C THR A 33 -21.06 5.33 -11.24
N GLY A 34 -20.31 6.14 -10.49
CA GLY A 34 -20.25 6.06 -9.03
C GLY A 34 -21.61 6.25 -8.35
N LEU A 35 -22.50 7.08 -8.92
CA LEU A 35 -23.87 7.30 -8.43
C LEU A 35 -24.78 6.06 -8.59
N LEU A 36 -24.42 5.13 -9.46
CA LEU A 36 -25.16 3.87 -9.66
C LEU A 36 -24.79 2.81 -8.60
N THR A 37 -23.76 3.07 -7.80
CA THR A 37 -23.37 2.14 -6.74
C THR A 37 -24.35 2.22 -5.56
N PRO A 38 -24.61 1.11 -4.84
CA PRO A 38 -25.44 1.13 -3.63
C PRO A 38 -24.81 1.96 -2.50
N LEU A 39 -23.57 2.45 -2.68
CA LEU A 39 -22.82 3.25 -1.71
C LEU A 39 -23.08 4.77 -1.84
N GLY A 40 -23.88 5.20 -2.82
CA GLY A 40 -24.26 6.61 -2.98
C GLY A 40 -23.08 7.52 -3.32
N ASP A 41 -22.78 8.49 -2.44
CA ASP A 41 -21.74 9.51 -2.64
C ASP A 41 -20.34 9.06 -2.16
N VAL A 42 -20.24 7.92 -1.49
CA VAL A 42 -18.99 7.39 -0.93
C VAL A 42 -17.85 7.32 -1.96
N PRO A 43 -18.05 6.85 -3.21
CA PRO A 43 -16.96 6.81 -4.20
C PRO A 43 -16.30 8.17 -4.46
N TYR A 44 -17.03 9.28 -4.27
CA TYR A 44 -16.52 10.63 -4.48
C TYR A 44 -15.92 11.25 -3.21
N THR A 45 -16.40 10.85 -2.03
CA THR A 45 -15.98 11.42 -0.74
C THR A 45 -14.91 10.60 -0.04
N TYR A 46 -14.76 9.31 -0.37
CA TYR A 46 -13.88 8.37 0.32
C TYR A 46 -12.42 8.85 0.38
N LEU A 47 -11.86 9.27 -0.75
CA LEU A 47 -10.47 9.72 -0.82
C LEU A 47 -10.26 11.00 0.01
N ALA A 48 -11.20 11.94 -0.07
CA ALA A 48 -11.14 13.18 0.72
C ALA A 48 -11.22 12.90 2.22
N LYS A 49 -12.12 12.01 2.66
CA LYS A 49 -12.24 11.57 4.06
C LYS A 49 -10.96 10.88 4.53
N THR A 50 -10.42 9.96 3.73
CA THR A 50 -9.18 9.24 4.07
C THR A 50 -7.99 10.19 4.25
N MET A 51 -7.88 11.22 3.41
CA MET A 51 -6.80 12.21 3.51
C MET A 51 -6.97 13.21 4.66
N GLN A 52 -8.18 13.37 5.21
CA GLN A 52 -8.43 14.22 6.39
C GLN A 52 -8.12 13.51 7.70
N GLY A 53 -8.20 12.17 7.71
CA GLY A 53 -7.94 11.35 8.89
C GLY A 53 -6.46 11.18 9.23
N ASN A 54 -6.23 10.60 10.41
CA ASN A 54 -4.91 10.40 11.05
C ASN A 54 -4.22 9.07 10.67
N THR A 55 -4.88 8.22 9.90
CA THR A 55 -4.43 6.83 9.65
C THR A 55 -3.17 6.79 8.78
N THR A 56 -3.11 7.64 7.76
CA THR A 56 -2.01 7.67 6.78
C THR A 56 -0.66 8.09 7.39
N GLU A 57 -0.65 8.83 8.48
CA GLU A 57 0.57 9.31 9.13
C GLU A 57 1.30 8.22 9.93
N ASN A 58 0.58 7.17 10.33
CA ASN A 58 1.09 6.14 11.24
C ASN A 58 1.30 4.78 10.55
N ILE A 59 0.71 4.60 9.36
CA ILE A 59 0.92 3.37 8.59
C ILE A 59 2.23 3.46 7.83
N SER A 60 3.12 2.52 8.11
CA SER A 60 4.49 2.50 7.58
C SER A 60 4.54 2.65 6.05
N GLU A 61 3.64 2.00 5.31
CA GLU A 61 3.58 2.08 3.84
C GLU A 61 3.29 3.47 3.29
N HIS A 62 2.57 4.30 4.05
CA HIS A 62 2.20 5.65 3.67
C HIS A 62 3.28 6.68 4.00
N LEU A 63 4.20 6.35 4.90
CA LEU A 63 5.30 7.23 5.27
C LEU A 63 6.22 7.58 4.09
N PRO A 64 6.91 8.73 4.16
CA PRO A 64 7.89 9.15 3.16
C PRO A 64 8.98 8.11 2.93
N LEU A 65 9.47 8.04 1.68
CA LEU A 65 10.60 7.20 1.33
C LEU A 65 11.90 7.81 1.84
N ILE A 66 12.56 7.10 2.74
CA ILE A 66 13.92 7.42 3.17
C ILE A 66 14.91 6.77 2.20
N LEU A 67 15.52 7.57 1.33
CA LEU A 67 16.33 7.08 0.20
C LEU A 67 17.53 6.22 0.63
N ILE A 68 18.22 6.59 1.73
CA ILE A 68 19.39 5.85 2.24
C ILE A 68 19.04 4.42 2.64
N ASN A 69 17.81 4.16 3.06
CA ASN A 69 17.33 2.83 3.43
C ASN A 69 16.88 2.01 2.22
N ASN A 70 16.83 2.59 1.02
CA ASN A 70 16.22 1.99 -0.18
C ASN A 70 17.19 1.95 -1.37
N LYS A 71 18.21 1.09 -1.27
CA LYS A 71 19.25 0.92 -2.30
C LYS A 71 18.70 0.65 -3.70
N ASN A 72 17.62 -0.13 -3.81
CA ASN A 72 17.00 -0.44 -5.09
C ASN A 72 16.48 0.81 -5.81
N ILE A 73 15.85 1.73 -5.07
CA ILE A 73 15.31 2.97 -5.65
C ILE A 73 16.43 3.92 -6.03
N MET A 74 17.52 3.99 -5.23
CA MET A 74 18.72 4.73 -5.62
C MET A 74 19.25 4.26 -6.97
N ILE A 75 19.40 2.95 -7.15
CA ILE A 75 19.88 2.37 -8.42
C ILE A 75 18.96 2.76 -9.58
N VAL A 76 17.64 2.64 -9.41
CA VAL A 76 16.67 3.03 -10.44
C VAL A 76 16.82 4.50 -10.83
N ILE A 77 16.85 5.41 -9.85
CA ILE A 77 17.02 6.85 -10.11
C ILE A 77 18.37 7.13 -10.80
N THR A 78 19.46 6.52 -10.32
CA THR A 78 20.78 6.65 -10.92
C THR A 78 20.80 6.15 -12.37
N MET A 79 20.11 5.05 -12.70
CA MET A 79 20.02 4.55 -14.09
C MET A 79 19.34 5.57 -15.01
N PHE A 80 18.22 6.17 -14.60
CA PHE A 80 17.58 7.24 -15.37
C PHE A 80 18.50 8.45 -15.56
N LEU A 81 19.10 8.93 -14.46
CA LEU A 81 20.00 10.08 -14.50
C LEU A 81 21.23 9.81 -15.37
N SER A 82 21.79 8.59 -15.31
CA SER A 82 22.97 8.22 -16.11
C SER A 82 22.67 8.31 -17.60
N ILE A 83 21.51 7.81 -18.05
CA ILE A 83 21.13 7.94 -19.46
C ILE A 83 20.92 9.41 -19.82
N LEU A 84 20.20 10.18 -19.00
CA LEU A 84 19.86 11.57 -19.32
C LEU A 84 21.07 12.53 -19.28
N ILE A 85 22.08 12.24 -18.45
CA ILE A 85 23.27 13.10 -18.27
C ILE A 85 24.37 12.70 -19.24
N PHE A 86 24.68 11.40 -19.37
CA PHE A 86 25.82 10.93 -20.16
C PHE A 86 25.48 10.65 -21.63
N THR A 87 24.21 10.80 -22.03
CA THR A 87 23.81 10.57 -23.42
C THR A 87 22.96 11.71 -23.94
N ASP A 88 23.02 11.94 -25.25
CA ASP A 88 22.22 12.95 -25.92
C ASP A 88 20.80 12.45 -26.26
N THR A 89 20.25 11.53 -25.46
CA THR A 89 18.88 11.05 -25.61
C THR A 89 17.89 12.09 -25.14
N LYS A 90 16.79 12.26 -25.89
CA LYS A 90 15.79 13.28 -25.60
C LYS A 90 14.54 12.64 -25.03
N ILE A 91 14.25 12.93 -23.77
CA ILE A 91 12.97 12.56 -23.16
C ILE A 91 11.84 13.45 -23.68
N LYS A 92 10.68 12.86 -23.98
CA LYS A 92 9.47 13.63 -24.32
C LYS A 92 8.97 14.33 -23.07
N LEU A 93 8.45 15.55 -23.21
CA LEU A 93 7.97 16.35 -22.07
C LEU A 93 6.90 15.63 -21.23
N ARG A 94 5.96 14.94 -21.88
CA ARG A 94 4.96 14.10 -21.18
C ARG A 94 5.60 13.00 -20.34
N ASP A 95 6.62 12.33 -20.90
CA ASP A 95 7.30 11.24 -20.22
C ASP A 95 8.18 11.78 -19.07
N LEU A 96 8.75 12.98 -19.21
CA LEU A 96 9.45 13.69 -18.14
C LEU A 96 8.52 14.04 -16.99
N PHE A 97 7.35 14.64 -17.26
CA PHE A 97 6.37 14.96 -16.22
C PHE A 97 5.84 13.71 -15.52
N MET A 98 5.60 12.62 -16.27
CA MET A 98 5.21 11.35 -15.69
C MET A 98 6.30 10.80 -14.76
N LEU A 99 7.55 10.76 -15.21
CA LEU A 99 8.68 10.28 -14.41
C LEU A 99 8.88 11.14 -13.16
N ALA A 100 8.90 12.47 -13.30
CA ALA A 100 9.05 13.40 -12.18
C ALA A 100 7.91 13.27 -11.17
N GLY A 101 6.67 13.14 -11.63
CA GLY A 101 5.50 12.90 -10.79
C GLY A 101 5.59 11.57 -10.03
N LEU A 102 6.00 10.48 -10.68
CA LEU A 102 6.18 9.19 -10.03
C LEU A 102 7.32 9.20 -8.99
N VAL A 103 8.43 9.89 -9.29
CA VAL A 103 9.53 10.07 -8.34
C VAL A 103 9.05 10.87 -7.13
N LEU A 104 8.35 11.99 -7.35
CA LEU A 104 7.78 12.80 -6.27
C LEU A 104 6.81 12.00 -5.40
N LEU A 105 5.88 11.26 -6.01
CA LEU A 105 4.93 10.40 -5.30
C LEU A 105 5.65 9.32 -4.50
N SER A 106 6.72 8.73 -5.05
CA SER A 106 7.53 7.74 -4.33
C SER A 106 8.24 8.34 -3.11
N PHE A 107 8.65 9.61 -3.17
CA PHE A 107 9.19 10.31 -2.02
C PHE A 107 8.12 10.62 -0.96
N MET A 108 6.91 10.97 -1.39
CA MET A 108 5.79 11.22 -0.49
C MET A 108 5.31 9.95 0.23
N SER A 109 5.32 8.80 -0.45
CA SER A 109 4.85 7.53 0.12
C SER A 109 5.61 6.32 -0.42
N ARG A 110 6.12 5.47 0.48
CA ARG A 110 6.81 4.21 0.13
C ARG A 110 5.98 3.30 -0.76
N ARG A 111 4.66 3.27 -0.59
CA ARG A 111 3.74 2.46 -1.41
C ARG A 111 3.82 2.80 -2.90
N GLN A 112 4.13 4.05 -3.25
CA GLN A 112 4.20 4.51 -4.64
C GLN A 112 5.51 4.13 -5.35
N THR A 113 6.49 3.54 -4.64
CA THR A 113 7.72 3.03 -5.25
C THR A 113 7.45 1.94 -6.31
N SER A 114 6.45 1.09 -6.07
CA SER A 114 6.03 0.06 -7.04
C SER A 114 5.54 0.68 -8.35
N MET A 115 4.77 1.77 -8.27
CA MET A 115 4.28 2.50 -9.44
C MET A 115 5.42 3.16 -10.21
N LEU A 116 6.42 3.73 -9.51
CA LEU A 116 7.63 4.25 -10.15
C LEU A 116 8.36 3.16 -10.93
N VAL A 117 8.55 1.98 -10.36
CA VAL A 117 9.25 0.88 -11.04
C VAL A 117 8.42 0.36 -12.23
N LEU A 118 7.13 0.09 -12.04
CA LEU A 118 6.28 -0.50 -13.08
C LEU A 118 6.03 0.47 -14.24
N ILE A 119 5.57 1.69 -13.94
CA ILE A 119 5.23 2.68 -14.97
C ILE A 119 6.50 3.33 -15.53
N GLY A 120 7.47 3.62 -14.67
CA GLY A 120 8.76 4.17 -15.08
C GLY A 120 9.52 3.24 -16.02
N ASN A 121 9.39 1.92 -15.89
CA ASN A 121 10.02 0.96 -16.80
C ASN A 121 9.66 1.22 -18.27
N PHE A 122 8.41 1.58 -18.59
CA PHE A 122 8.03 1.91 -19.98
C PHE A 122 8.78 3.13 -20.52
N ILE A 123 9.07 4.11 -19.66
CA ILE A 123 9.85 5.30 -20.01
C ILE A 123 11.33 4.91 -20.15
N PHE A 124 11.83 4.10 -19.22
CA PHE A 124 13.22 3.62 -19.21
C PHE A 124 13.56 2.86 -20.50
N VAL A 125 12.72 1.88 -20.89
CA VAL A 125 12.91 1.10 -22.12
C VAL A 125 12.90 2.01 -23.35
N LYS A 126 12.02 3.02 -23.41
CA LYS A 126 12.02 3.99 -24.52
C LYS A 126 13.34 4.77 -24.59
N LEU A 127 13.89 5.20 -23.45
CA LEU A 127 15.17 5.91 -23.40
C LEU A 127 16.32 5.03 -23.86
N ILE A 128 16.38 3.77 -23.40
CA ILE A 128 17.38 2.79 -23.82
C ILE A 128 17.30 2.54 -25.34
N VAL A 129 16.10 2.31 -25.87
CA VAL A 129 15.92 2.08 -27.31
C VAL A 129 16.34 3.30 -28.12
N GLN A 130 15.97 4.51 -27.68
CA GLN A 130 16.42 5.75 -28.32
C GLN A 130 17.93 5.92 -28.27
N MET A 131 18.57 5.57 -27.15
CA MET A 131 20.02 5.59 -26.98
C MET A 131 20.69 4.67 -28.00
N ILE A 132 20.30 3.39 -28.02
CA ILE A 132 20.89 2.39 -28.92
C ILE A 132 20.68 2.78 -30.38
N ASN A 133 19.47 3.20 -30.77
CA ASN A 133 19.20 3.61 -32.15
C ASN A 133 20.04 4.83 -32.58
N LYS A 134 20.31 5.76 -31.67
CA LYS A 134 21.09 6.97 -31.95
C LYS A 134 22.58 6.68 -32.13
N TYR A 135 23.17 5.87 -31.25
CA TYR A 135 24.62 5.62 -31.26
C TYR A 135 25.01 4.40 -32.12
N ASP A 136 24.13 3.40 -32.27
CA ASP A 136 24.38 2.21 -33.08
C ASP A 136 23.08 1.69 -33.74
N ASN A 137 22.71 2.36 -34.84
CA ASN A 137 21.54 2.01 -35.63
C ASN A 137 21.65 0.61 -36.27
N ASN A 138 22.86 0.16 -36.59
CA ASN A 138 23.06 -1.17 -37.18
C ASN A 138 22.73 -2.27 -36.18
N THR A 139 23.21 -2.14 -34.94
CA THR A 139 22.87 -3.06 -33.85
C THR A 139 21.39 -2.96 -33.48
N TYR A 140 20.83 -1.75 -33.43
CA TYR A 140 19.38 -1.57 -33.22
C TYR A 140 18.55 -2.37 -34.23
N LYS A 141 18.82 -2.25 -35.54
CA LYS A 141 18.09 -2.98 -36.58
C LYS A 141 18.25 -4.50 -36.46
N LYS A 142 19.46 -4.98 -36.13
CA LYS A 142 19.71 -6.42 -35.90
C LYS A 142 18.88 -6.95 -34.74
N ILE A 143 18.90 -6.26 -33.60
CA ILE A 143 18.11 -6.61 -32.40
C ILE A 143 16.62 -6.56 -32.73
N GLN A 144 16.15 -5.49 -33.38
CA GLN A 144 14.75 -5.33 -33.77
C GLN A 144 14.29 -6.51 -34.64
N ASN A 145 15.02 -6.83 -35.70
CA ASN A 145 14.67 -7.93 -36.62
C ASN A 145 14.68 -9.29 -35.92
N PHE A 146 15.62 -9.52 -35.00
CA PHE A 146 15.66 -10.74 -34.20
C PHE A 146 14.44 -10.85 -33.27
N MET A 147 14.15 -9.79 -32.51
CA MET A 147 13.04 -9.75 -31.54
C MET A 147 11.66 -9.81 -32.21
N THR A 148 11.50 -9.28 -33.42
CA THR A 148 10.24 -9.39 -34.18
C THR A 148 10.10 -10.71 -34.94
N GLY A 149 11.18 -11.47 -35.10
CA GLY A 149 11.16 -12.80 -35.70
C GLY A 149 10.55 -13.85 -34.77
N ILE A 150 10.08 -14.96 -35.36
CA ILE A 150 9.44 -16.08 -34.62
C ILE A 150 10.37 -16.64 -33.54
N LEU A 151 11.67 -16.76 -33.83
CA LEU A 151 12.66 -17.25 -32.86
C LEU A 151 12.80 -16.31 -31.66
N GLY A 152 12.90 -15.00 -31.88
CA GLY A 152 13.00 -14.02 -30.78
C GLY A 152 11.75 -13.97 -29.92
N GLN A 153 10.57 -14.08 -30.54
CA GLN A 153 9.30 -14.19 -29.82
C GLN A 153 9.24 -15.47 -28.98
N ALA A 154 9.60 -16.63 -29.57
CA ALA A 154 9.62 -17.91 -28.87
C ALA A 154 10.58 -17.88 -27.66
N ILE A 155 11.80 -17.35 -27.84
CA ILE A 155 12.78 -17.20 -26.76
C ILE A 155 12.23 -16.28 -25.66
N SER A 156 11.58 -15.18 -26.02
CA SER A 156 10.99 -14.25 -25.04
C SER A 156 9.89 -14.91 -24.21
N VAL A 157 9.02 -15.69 -24.85
CA VAL A 157 7.96 -16.45 -24.16
C VAL A 157 8.56 -17.51 -23.25
N ILE A 158 9.54 -18.27 -23.72
CA ILE A 158 10.23 -19.29 -22.92
C ILE A 158 10.92 -18.64 -21.72
N LEU A 159 11.57 -17.50 -21.90
CA LEU A 159 12.23 -16.78 -20.81
C LEU A 159 11.23 -16.35 -19.74
N ILE A 160 10.10 -15.75 -20.15
CA ILE A 160 9.03 -15.36 -19.21
C ILE A 160 8.52 -16.60 -18.48
N LEU A 161 8.23 -17.69 -19.19
CA LEU A 161 7.75 -18.93 -18.58
C LEU A 161 8.76 -19.51 -17.58
N CYS A 162 10.05 -19.55 -17.94
CA CYS A 162 11.12 -20.02 -17.05
C CYS A 162 11.21 -19.17 -15.79
N ILE A 163 11.18 -17.84 -15.90
CA ILE A 163 11.20 -16.93 -14.75
C ILE A 163 9.96 -17.16 -13.88
N SER A 164 8.77 -17.25 -14.49
CA SER A 164 7.53 -17.53 -13.77
C SER A 164 7.58 -18.86 -13.01
N LEU A 165 8.07 -19.93 -13.64
CA LEU A 165 8.21 -21.25 -13.01
C LEU A 165 9.23 -21.22 -11.87
N LEU A 166 10.35 -20.53 -12.04
CA LEU A 166 11.35 -20.35 -10.97
C LEU A 166 10.78 -19.59 -9.76
N MET A 167 9.91 -18.61 -9.99
CA MET A 167 9.24 -17.87 -8.91
C MET A 167 8.10 -18.67 -8.25
N LEU A 168 7.41 -19.54 -9.00
CA LEU A 168 6.29 -20.34 -8.50
C LEU A 168 6.75 -21.57 -7.71
N LYS A 169 7.78 -22.28 -8.19
CA LYS A 169 8.26 -23.53 -7.59
C LYS A 169 8.49 -23.47 -6.07
N PRO A 170 9.18 -22.45 -5.50
CA PRO A 170 9.37 -22.40 -4.05
C PRO A 170 8.07 -22.14 -3.27
N LYS A 171 7.04 -21.57 -3.92
CA LYS A 171 5.78 -21.17 -3.28
C LYS A 171 4.69 -22.24 -3.33
N MET A 172 4.86 -23.30 -4.14
CA MET A 172 3.82 -24.32 -4.34
C MET A 172 3.47 -25.10 -3.07
N ASN A 173 4.46 -25.33 -2.20
CA ASN A 173 4.30 -26.09 -0.97
C ASN A 173 4.44 -25.21 0.29
N ASP A 174 4.48 -23.90 0.10
CA ASP A 174 4.67 -22.98 1.21
C ASP A 174 3.36 -22.83 2.00
N LYS A 175 3.45 -22.74 3.32
CA LYS A 175 2.27 -22.48 4.15
C LYS A 175 1.92 -21.00 3.98
N PHE A 176 0.68 -20.71 3.57
CA PHE A 176 0.20 -19.33 3.43
C PHE A 176 0.25 -18.53 4.74
N ILE A 177 0.22 -19.22 5.89
CA ILE A 177 0.26 -18.63 7.22
C ILE A 177 1.51 -19.15 7.92
N ASP A 178 2.41 -18.24 8.28
CA ASP A 178 3.54 -18.53 9.15
C ASP A 178 3.09 -18.50 10.62
N GLU A 179 3.10 -19.66 11.26
CA GLU A 179 2.72 -19.84 12.67
C GLU A 179 3.65 -19.06 13.64
N ASN A 180 4.83 -18.62 13.20
CA ASN A 180 5.71 -17.77 14.01
C ASN A 180 5.28 -16.30 13.98
N SER A 181 4.71 -15.85 12.87
CA SER A 181 4.34 -14.45 12.66
C SER A 181 2.88 -14.16 13.02
N TYR A 182 2.00 -15.17 12.92
CA TYR A 182 0.57 -15.03 13.19
C TYR A 182 0.13 -15.78 14.46
N PRO A 183 -0.92 -15.30 15.17
CA PRO A 183 -1.39 -15.89 16.42
C PRO A 183 -2.24 -17.15 16.20
N VAL A 184 -1.75 -18.13 15.44
CA VAL A 184 -2.53 -19.32 15.04
C VAL A 184 -3.06 -20.08 16.26
N LYS A 185 -2.15 -20.47 17.17
CA LYS A 185 -2.48 -21.24 18.38
C LYS A 185 -3.29 -20.43 19.39
N ALA A 186 -3.04 -19.13 19.48
CA ALA A 186 -3.84 -18.24 20.32
C ALA A 186 -5.28 -18.13 19.80
N CYS A 187 -5.49 -18.07 18.47
CA CYS A 187 -6.82 -18.13 17.88
C CYS A 187 -7.51 -19.48 18.13
N ASP A 188 -6.77 -20.60 18.01
CA ASP A 188 -7.31 -21.93 18.34
C ASP A 188 -7.80 -21.96 19.79
N PHE A 189 -6.98 -21.47 20.74
CA PHE A 189 -7.36 -21.35 22.14
C PHE A 189 -8.63 -20.50 22.35
N ILE A 190 -8.72 -19.32 21.72
CA ILE A 190 -9.89 -18.44 21.84
C ILE A 190 -11.17 -19.16 21.38
N LEU A 191 -11.12 -19.83 20.23
CA LEU A 191 -12.28 -20.51 19.65
C LEU A 191 -12.73 -21.72 20.47
N GLU A 192 -11.79 -22.42 21.09
CA GLU A 192 -12.09 -23.63 21.88
C GLU A 192 -12.52 -23.31 23.32
N ASN A 193 -12.07 -22.19 23.89
CA ASN A 193 -12.17 -21.95 25.34
C ASN A 193 -12.97 -20.69 25.73
N LEU A 194 -13.20 -19.74 24.81
CA LEU A 194 -13.86 -18.48 25.11
C LEU A 194 -15.19 -18.34 24.36
N ASP A 195 -16.12 -17.57 24.94
CA ASP A 195 -17.37 -17.21 24.27
C ASP A 195 -17.14 -16.09 23.25
N VAL A 196 -16.81 -16.48 22.03
CA VAL A 196 -16.50 -15.58 20.91
C VAL A 196 -17.66 -14.65 20.55
N ASN A 197 -18.91 -15.02 20.84
CA ASN A 197 -20.06 -14.18 20.50
C ASN A 197 -20.20 -12.97 21.44
N ASN A 198 -19.72 -13.09 22.67
CA ASN A 198 -19.83 -12.05 23.69
C ASN A 198 -18.48 -11.43 24.09
N ILE A 199 -17.37 -11.92 23.53
CA ILE A 199 -16.04 -11.39 23.79
C ILE A 199 -15.89 -9.97 23.22
N LYS A 200 -15.31 -9.08 24.03
CA LYS A 200 -14.83 -7.76 23.59
C LYS A 200 -13.31 -7.78 23.69
N LEU A 201 -12.69 -8.26 22.62
CA LEU A 201 -11.25 -8.53 22.57
C LEU A 201 -10.48 -7.28 22.15
N TYR A 202 -9.54 -6.81 22.97
CA TYR A 202 -8.46 -5.96 22.50
C TYR A 202 -7.41 -6.82 21.78
N ASN A 203 -7.03 -6.43 20.57
CA ASN A 203 -5.96 -7.04 19.79
C ASN A 203 -5.08 -5.97 19.16
N GLU A 204 -3.84 -6.33 18.82
CA GLU A 204 -2.96 -5.43 18.05
C GLU A 204 -3.35 -5.38 16.57
N TYR A 205 -3.19 -4.19 15.98
CA TYR A 205 -3.53 -3.87 14.58
C TYR A 205 -3.06 -4.89 13.56
N ASN A 206 -1.80 -5.35 13.68
CA ASN A 206 -1.19 -6.27 12.71
C ASN A 206 -1.85 -7.65 12.66
N TYR A 207 -2.59 -8.04 13.71
CA TYR A 207 -3.19 -9.37 13.81
C TYR A 207 -4.70 -9.37 13.54
N GLY A 208 -5.36 -8.20 13.55
CA GLY A 208 -6.81 -8.11 13.46
C GLY A 208 -7.40 -8.79 12.23
N SER A 209 -6.77 -8.62 11.06
CA SER A 209 -7.27 -9.23 9.81
C SER A 209 -7.24 -10.76 9.86
N TYR A 210 -6.24 -11.33 10.53
CA TYR A 210 -6.17 -12.77 10.74
C TYR A 210 -7.23 -13.26 11.73
N LEU A 211 -7.48 -12.51 12.80
CA LEU A 211 -8.54 -12.83 13.76
C LEU A 211 -9.93 -12.83 13.10
N ILE A 212 -10.21 -11.83 12.25
CA ILE A 212 -11.44 -11.80 11.45
C ILE A 212 -11.54 -13.01 10.53
N TYR A 213 -10.45 -13.38 9.85
CA TYR A 213 -10.41 -14.58 9.01
C TYR A 213 -10.73 -15.86 9.81
N ARG A 214 -10.35 -15.91 11.08
CA ARG A 214 -10.66 -16.99 12.02
C ARG A 214 -12.06 -16.90 12.65
N GLY A 215 -12.84 -15.87 12.34
CA GLY A 215 -14.19 -15.65 12.89
C GLY A 215 -14.22 -15.02 14.29
N ILE A 216 -13.12 -14.41 14.73
CA ILE A 216 -12.99 -13.78 16.05
C ILE A 216 -13.23 -12.26 15.89
N PRO A 217 -14.11 -11.64 16.70
CA PRO A 217 -14.32 -10.18 16.66
C PRO A 217 -13.08 -9.46 17.18
N VAL A 218 -12.83 -8.27 16.63
CA VAL A 218 -11.59 -7.51 16.86
C VAL A 218 -11.89 -6.10 17.36
N PHE A 219 -10.95 -5.56 18.13
CA PHE A 219 -10.90 -4.14 18.44
C PHE A 219 -10.48 -3.33 17.22
N ILE A 220 -9.49 -3.81 16.47
CA ILE A 220 -8.95 -3.12 15.30
C ILE A 220 -8.31 -4.09 14.29
N ASP A 221 -8.36 -3.75 13.00
CA ASP A 221 -7.67 -4.47 11.91
C ASP A 221 -7.05 -3.52 10.87
N SER A 222 -6.45 -4.08 9.81
CA SER A 222 -5.77 -3.34 8.75
C SER A 222 -6.62 -2.26 8.02
N ARG A 223 -7.94 -2.33 8.08
CA ARG A 223 -8.91 -1.36 7.52
C ARG A 223 -8.99 -0.11 8.41
N ALA A 224 -7.84 0.55 8.58
CA ALA A 224 -7.64 1.63 9.55
C ALA A 224 -8.65 2.78 9.39
N ASP A 225 -9.04 3.07 8.15
CA ASP A 225 -10.03 4.08 7.78
C ASP A 225 -11.39 3.84 8.45
N LEU A 226 -11.87 2.59 8.51
CA LEU A 226 -13.16 2.27 9.16
C LEU A 226 -13.17 2.58 10.66
N TYR A 227 -11.98 2.66 11.26
CA TYR A 227 -11.77 2.92 12.68
C TYR A 227 -11.54 4.40 13.01
N SER A 228 -11.68 5.29 12.03
CA SER A 228 -11.53 6.73 12.22
C SER A 228 -12.88 7.49 12.23
N PRO A 229 -12.95 8.66 12.88
CA PRO A 229 -14.19 9.45 13.00
C PRO A 229 -14.81 9.83 11.66
N GLU A 230 -14.02 9.97 10.60
CA GLU A 230 -14.49 10.33 9.25
C GLU A 230 -15.42 9.26 8.64
N PHE A 231 -15.31 8.02 9.12
CA PHE A 231 -16.06 6.86 8.64
C PHE A 231 -17.09 6.34 9.64
N ASN A 232 -16.86 6.50 10.94
CA ASN A 232 -17.78 6.03 11.98
C ASN A 232 -18.54 7.14 12.73
N GLY A 233 -18.26 8.40 12.44
CA GLY A 233 -18.81 9.57 13.13
C GLY A 233 -19.65 10.48 12.23
N THR A 234 -20.16 11.56 12.84
CA THR A 234 -20.96 12.60 12.18
C THR A 234 -20.31 13.96 12.30
N LYS A 235 -20.59 14.88 11.36
CA LYS A 235 -20.05 16.25 11.45
C LYS A 235 -20.79 17.06 12.51
N ASN A 236 -20.04 17.74 13.38
CA ASN A 236 -20.56 18.72 14.32
C ASN A 236 -20.79 20.09 13.64
N GLU A 237 -21.22 21.10 14.41
CA GLU A 237 -21.50 22.47 13.93
C GLU A 237 -20.27 23.13 13.28
N ASP A 238 -19.07 22.78 13.73
CA ASP A 238 -17.78 23.25 13.19
C ASP A 238 -17.31 22.45 11.95
N LYS A 239 -18.15 21.56 11.42
CA LYS A 239 -17.86 20.65 10.28
C LYS A 239 -16.72 19.65 10.56
N LYS A 240 -16.38 19.39 11.82
CA LYS A 240 -15.43 18.36 12.24
C LYS A 240 -16.15 17.05 12.52
N TYR A 241 -15.52 15.92 12.21
CA TYR A 241 -16.08 14.61 12.51
C TYR A 241 -15.97 14.30 14.00
N GLU A 242 -17.10 13.92 14.60
CA GLU A 242 -17.21 13.44 15.97
C GLU A 242 -17.65 11.97 15.93
N GLY A 243 -16.77 11.10 16.39
CA GLY A 243 -16.90 9.65 16.31
C GLY A 243 -15.82 8.99 17.17
N ARG A 244 -15.77 7.65 17.15
CA ARG A 244 -14.76 6.91 17.90
C ARG A 244 -13.45 6.88 17.11
N ASP A 245 -12.38 7.41 17.68
CA ASP A 245 -11.05 7.34 17.07
C ASP A 245 -10.28 6.12 17.58
N ILE A 246 -10.77 4.94 17.18
CA ILE A 246 -10.24 3.65 17.64
C ILE A 246 -8.78 3.48 17.19
N PHE A 247 -8.43 4.01 16.02
CA PHE A 247 -7.06 3.95 15.52
C PHE A 247 -6.08 4.75 16.39
N SER A 248 -6.40 6.00 16.73
CA SER A 248 -5.58 6.79 17.68
C SER A 248 -5.54 6.15 19.07
N ASP A 249 -6.69 5.67 19.55
CA ASP A 249 -6.75 5.02 20.86
C ASP A 249 -5.88 3.76 20.90
N PHE A 250 -5.90 2.93 19.86
CA PHE A 250 -4.99 1.81 19.71
C PHE A 250 -3.52 2.26 19.77
N LEU A 251 -3.13 3.28 19.01
CA LEU A 251 -1.75 3.77 18.98
C LEU A 251 -1.31 4.31 20.34
N ASN A 252 -2.18 5.05 21.03
CA ASN A 252 -1.90 5.60 22.35
C ASN A 252 -1.79 4.49 23.41
N ILE A 253 -2.65 3.47 23.35
CA ILE A 253 -2.57 2.30 24.23
C ILE A 253 -1.26 1.54 23.98
N SER A 254 -0.94 1.22 22.72
CA SER A 254 0.26 0.45 22.35
C SER A 254 1.56 1.18 22.74
N ASN A 255 1.59 2.51 22.61
CA ASN A 255 2.75 3.33 22.97
C ASN A 255 2.79 3.80 24.43
N ILE A 256 1.79 3.46 25.25
CA ILE A 256 1.65 3.96 26.63
C ILE A 256 1.53 5.51 26.66
N GLY A 257 0.93 6.10 25.63
CA GLY A 257 0.62 7.54 25.56
C GLY A 257 -0.65 7.92 26.34
N THR A 258 -1.48 6.93 26.69
CA THR A 258 -2.64 7.09 27.58
C THR A 258 -2.70 5.92 28.56
N PHE A 259 -3.46 6.10 29.65
CA PHE A 259 -3.70 5.02 30.60
C PHE A 259 -4.65 3.99 29.96
N TYR A 260 -4.12 2.83 29.57
CA TYR A 260 -4.86 1.82 28.79
C TYR A 260 -6.16 1.36 29.48
N GLU A 261 -6.16 1.29 30.81
CA GLU A 261 -7.28 0.78 31.60
C GLU A 261 -8.52 1.71 31.55
N SER A 262 -8.35 3.02 31.33
CA SER A 262 -9.48 3.91 31.12
C SER A 262 -10.15 3.64 29.78
N LYS A 263 -9.35 3.44 28.73
CA LYS A 263 -9.84 3.09 27.40
C LYS A 263 -10.44 1.69 27.36
N PHE A 264 -9.86 0.71 28.04
CA PHE A 264 -10.44 -0.62 28.13
C PHE A 264 -11.81 -0.60 28.81
N ARG A 265 -12.02 0.26 29.81
CA ARG A 265 -13.35 0.50 30.39
C ARG A 265 -14.31 1.19 29.42
N GLU A 266 -13.86 2.25 28.74
CA GLU A 266 -14.64 2.97 27.72
C GLU A 266 -15.19 2.03 26.63
N TYR A 267 -14.36 1.12 26.13
CA TYR A 267 -14.74 0.13 25.11
C TYR A 267 -15.35 -1.16 25.68
N GLY A 268 -15.37 -1.32 27.00
CA GLY A 268 -15.86 -2.51 27.68
C GLY A 268 -15.07 -3.78 27.34
N ILE A 269 -13.76 -3.66 27.12
CA ILE A 269 -12.87 -4.77 26.77
C ILE A 269 -12.94 -5.87 27.83
N THR A 270 -13.20 -7.12 27.46
CA THR A 270 -13.23 -8.23 28.43
C THR A 270 -11.94 -9.04 28.41
N HIS A 271 -11.29 -9.11 27.24
CA HIS A 271 -10.09 -9.90 27.03
C HIS A 271 -9.05 -9.11 26.23
N VAL A 272 -7.79 -9.43 26.42
CA VAL A 272 -6.67 -8.73 25.79
C VAL A 272 -5.71 -9.76 25.19
N MET A 273 -5.53 -9.74 23.87
CA MET A 273 -4.54 -10.53 23.15
C MET A 273 -3.46 -9.61 22.58
N MET A 274 -2.20 -9.91 22.85
CA MET A 274 -1.07 -9.13 22.33
C MET A 274 0.18 -9.98 22.18
N GLY A 275 1.18 -9.42 21.51
CA GLY A 275 2.52 -9.98 21.52
C GLY A 275 3.12 -10.00 22.93
N LYS A 276 3.85 -11.07 23.24
CA LYS A 276 4.53 -11.27 24.53
C LYS A 276 5.56 -10.17 24.82
N ASN A 277 6.26 -9.69 23.79
CA ASN A 277 7.32 -8.69 23.90
C ASN A 277 6.82 -7.26 23.65
N THR A 278 5.63 -6.92 24.14
CA THR A 278 5.04 -5.57 24.00
C THR A 278 5.20 -4.77 25.29
N LYS A 279 5.23 -3.44 25.17
CA LYS A 279 5.26 -2.53 26.33
C LYS A 279 4.03 -2.71 27.21
N LEU A 280 2.87 -2.94 26.60
CA LEU A 280 1.61 -3.14 27.30
C LEU A 280 1.64 -4.43 28.15
N ASN A 281 2.16 -5.54 27.62
CA ASN A 281 2.28 -6.78 28.38
C ASN A 281 3.17 -6.62 29.62
N LEU A 282 4.24 -5.84 29.54
CA LEU A 282 5.12 -5.56 30.68
C LEU A 282 4.36 -4.93 31.86
N LEU A 283 3.34 -4.11 31.58
CA LEU A 283 2.51 -3.47 32.59
C LEU A 283 1.44 -4.43 33.10
N ILE A 284 0.65 -4.99 32.17
CA ILE A 284 -0.49 -5.88 32.50
C ILE A 284 -0.05 -7.13 33.28
N SER A 285 1.10 -7.71 32.96
CA SER A 285 1.63 -8.90 33.67
C SER A 285 1.95 -8.67 35.15
N ARG A 286 1.94 -7.42 35.61
CA ARG A 286 2.21 -7.03 37.01
C ARG A 286 0.95 -6.61 37.77
N GLU A 287 -0.21 -6.62 37.11
CA GLU A 287 -1.45 -6.19 37.73
C GLU A 287 -2.34 -7.38 38.12
N ASP A 288 -2.90 -7.34 39.32
CA ASP A 288 -3.71 -8.44 39.87
C ASP A 288 -5.10 -8.55 39.22
N ASN A 289 -5.57 -7.49 38.54
CA ASN A 289 -6.86 -7.47 37.84
C ASN A 289 -6.84 -8.17 36.47
N TYR A 290 -5.71 -8.77 36.08
CA TYR A 290 -5.58 -9.53 34.84
C TYR A 290 -5.21 -10.99 35.13
N LYS A 291 -6.06 -11.90 34.66
CA LYS A 291 -5.82 -13.34 34.75
C LYS A 291 -5.23 -13.83 33.43
N LEU A 292 -4.01 -14.36 33.48
CA LEU A 292 -3.38 -14.99 32.32
C LEU A 292 -4.15 -16.28 31.96
N LEU A 293 -4.65 -16.35 30.73
CA LEU A 293 -5.39 -17.52 30.22
C LEU A 293 -4.55 -18.37 29.28
N TYR A 294 -3.72 -17.74 28.46
CA TYR A 294 -2.90 -18.41 27.45
C TYR A 294 -1.57 -17.68 27.27
N GLN A 295 -0.50 -18.46 27.06
CA GLN A 295 0.81 -17.94 26.71
C GLN A 295 1.56 -18.95 25.83
N ASP A 296 2.15 -18.46 24.74
CA ASP A 296 3.15 -19.20 23.97
C ASP A 296 4.47 -18.41 23.84
N ASN A 297 5.24 -18.71 22.80
CA ASN A 297 6.52 -18.05 22.54
C ASN A 297 6.34 -16.58 22.13
N ASN A 298 5.24 -16.25 21.44
CA ASN A 298 5.04 -14.99 20.75
C ASN A 298 3.84 -14.20 21.29
N PHE A 299 2.82 -14.86 21.84
CA PHE A 299 1.53 -14.26 22.20
C PHE A 299 1.10 -14.60 23.62
N VAL A 300 0.28 -13.72 24.18
CA VAL A 300 -0.37 -13.85 25.49
C VAL A 300 -1.83 -13.42 25.39
N ILE A 301 -2.69 -14.06 26.18
CA ILE A 301 -4.10 -13.69 26.35
C ILE A 301 -4.42 -13.54 27.83
N TYR A 302 -5.03 -12.42 28.18
CA TYR A 302 -5.53 -12.15 29.53
C TYR A 302 -7.04 -11.94 29.54
N GLU A 303 -7.67 -12.35 30.64
CA GLU A 303 -9.02 -11.95 31.03
C GLU A 303 -8.94 -10.76 31.98
N ARG A 304 -9.77 -9.73 31.74
CA ARG A 304 -9.94 -8.58 32.64
C ARG A 304 -10.94 -8.92 33.73
N LEU A 305 -10.48 -9.11 34.96
CA LEU A 305 -11.31 -9.48 36.10
C LEU A 305 -12.27 -8.36 36.54
N ASN A 306 -11.92 -7.11 36.22
CA ASN A 306 -12.71 -5.94 36.57
C ASN A 306 -13.66 -5.47 35.44
N ALA A 307 -13.76 -6.22 34.33
CA ALA A 307 -14.61 -5.83 33.19
C ALA A 307 -16.12 -5.94 33.49
N ASN A 308 -16.50 -6.64 34.57
CA ASN A 308 -17.89 -6.82 35.01
C ASN A 308 -18.34 -5.79 36.07
N PHE A 309 -17.53 -4.74 36.33
CA PHE A 309 -17.83 -3.65 37.26
C PHE A 309 -17.92 -2.31 36.54
#